data_AF-A0A2M9Z8A3-F1
#
_entry.id   AF-A0A2M9Z8A3-F1
#
_cell.length_a   1.000
_cell.length_b   1.000
_cell.length_c   1.000
_cell.angle_alpha   90.00
_cell.angle_beta   90.00
_cell.angle_gamma   90.00
#
_symmetry.space_group_name_H-M   'P 1'
#
loop_
_entity.id
_entity.type
_entity.pdbx_description
1 polymer ?
#
loop_
_entity_poly.entity_id
_entity_poly.type
_entity_poly.pdbx_seq_one_letter_code
_entity_poly.pdbx_strand_id
1 'polypeptide(L)' 'MRAEEEKLHLKVIQVDEIQLKKGLSELVRGSVEETLNALLDAEADKLCQTSKYERNPDRVDTRAGSCSRSFETKV' A
#
# COMPACT_ATOMS: atom_id res chain seq x y z
N MET A 1 -10.16 -22.24 38.91
CA MET A 1 -10.00 -23.33 37.93
C MET A 1 -10.08 -22.80 36.50
N ARG A 2 -11.24 -22.46 35.90
CA ARG A 2 -11.32 -22.04 34.48
C ARG A 2 -10.61 -20.72 34.10
N ALA A 3 -10.66 -19.70 34.98
CA ALA A 3 -10.03 -18.40 34.70
C ALA A 3 -8.49 -18.40 34.79
N GLU A 4 -7.90 -19.36 35.51
CA GLU A 4 -6.45 -19.55 35.56
C GLU A 4 -5.94 -20.32 34.33
N GLU A 5 -6.74 -21.26 33.81
CA GLU A 5 -6.44 -21.99 32.56
C GLU A 5 -6.44 -21.05 31.33
N GLU A 6 -7.36 -20.08 31.26
CA GLU A 6 -7.36 -19.05 30.20
C GLU A 6 -6.14 -18.12 30.29
N LYS A 7 -5.72 -17.74 31.51
CA LYS A 7 -4.50 -16.95 31.73
C LYS A 7 -3.23 -17.72 31.36
N LEU A 8 -3.22 -19.04 31.56
CA LEU A 8 -2.13 -19.91 31.12
C LEU A 8 -2.09 -20.02 29.59
N HIS A 9 -3.25 -20.13 28.92
CA HIS A 9 -3.34 -20.18 27.47
C HIS A 9 -2.80 -18.91 26.79
N LEU A 10 -3.08 -17.73 27.35
CA LEU A 10 -2.53 -16.46 26.87
C LEU A 10 -1.01 -16.36 27.09
N LYS A 11 -0.47 -17.04 28.10
CA LYS A 11 0.97 -17.10 28.41
C LYS A 11 1.77 -17.93 27.41
N VAL A 12 1.12 -18.86 26.68
CA VAL A 12 1.76 -19.74 25.69
C VAL A 12 2.10 -19.00 24.39
N ILE A 13 1.39 -17.91 24.08
CA ILE A 13 1.66 -17.07 22.91
C ILE A 13 2.47 -15.85 23.37
N GLN A 14 3.80 -15.95 23.36
CA GLN A 14 4.66 -14.77 23.45
C GLN A 14 4.58 -14.01 22.13
N VAL A 15 3.94 -12.84 22.15
CA VAL A 15 3.92 -11.93 21.01
C VAL A 15 5.15 -11.03 21.08
N ASP A 16 6.02 -11.13 20.08
CA ASP A 16 7.10 -10.16 19.87
C ASP A 16 6.48 -8.89 19.27
N GLU A 17 6.16 -7.93 20.13
CA GLU A 17 5.57 -6.65 19.74
C GLU A 17 6.45 -5.86 18.77
N ILE A 18 7.78 -6.02 18.85
CA ILE A 18 8.73 -5.30 18.00
C ILE A 18 8.64 -5.85 16.58
N GLN A 19 8.66 -7.18 16.44
CA GLN A 19 8.50 -7.82 15.13
C GLN A 19 7.12 -7.56 14.52
N LEU A 20 6.07 -7.59 15.35
CA LEU A 20 4.70 -7.32 14.89
C LEU A 20 4.56 -5.89 14.34
N LYS A 21 5.04 -4.88 15.09
CA LYS A 21 4.97 -3.48 14.66
C LYS A 21 5.75 -3.26 13.37
N LYS A 22 6.96 -3.84 13.26
CA LYS A 22 7.76 -3.75 12.03
C LYS A 22 7.01 -4.32 10.82
N GLY A 23 6.45 -5.52 10.95
CA GLY A 23 5.68 -6.15 9.86
C GLY A 23 4.44 -5.34 9.48
N LEU A 24 3.72 -4.80 10.47
CA LEU A 24 2.58 -3.92 10.21
C LEU A 24 3.00 -2.63 9.49
N SER A 25 4.12 -2.02 9.89
CA SER A 25 4.64 -0.82 9.24
C SER A 25 5.02 -1.06 7.78
N GLU A 26 5.63 -2.20 7.47
CA GLU A 26 5.96 -2.60 6.10
C GLU A 26 4.69 -2.81 5.25
N LEU A 27 3.66 -3.44 5.81
CA LEU A 27 2.37 -3.63 5.13
C LEU A 27 1.66 -2.30 4.85
N VAL A 28 1.60 -1.41 5.84
CA VAL A 28 0.99 -0.08 5.70
C VAL A 28 1.73 0.71 4.64
N ARG A 29 3.07 0.71 4.66
CA ARG A 29 3.88 1.38 3.65
C ARG A 29 3.57 0.86 2.24
N GLY A 30 3.54 -0.47 2.04
CA GLY A 30 3.20 -1.06 0.74
C GLY A 30 1.82 -0.62 0.24
N SER A 31 0.81 -0.66 1.11
CA SER A 31 -0.55 -0.23 0.76
C SER A 31 -0.63 1.25 0.39
N VAL A 32 0.12 2.12 1.09
CA VAL A 32 0.19 3.55 0.76
C VAL A 32 0.88 3.76 -0.60
N GLU A 33 1.98 3.06 -0.86
CA GLU A 33 2.68 3.13 -2.15
C GLU A 33 1.77 2.68 -3.32
N GLU A 34 1.04 1.59 -3.16
CA GLU A 34 0.06 1.10 -4.15
C GLU A 34 -1.05 2.14 -4.38
N THR A 35 -1.61 2.70 -3.31
CA THR A 35 -2.69 3.70 -3.40
C THR A 35 -2.22 4.96 -4.12
N LEU A 36 -1.02 5.46 -3.80
CA LEU A 36 -0.45 6.64 -4.45
C LEU A 36 -0.22 6.40 -5.94
N ASN A 37 0.31 5.23 -6.32
CA ASN A 37 0.49 4.88 -7.72
C ASN A 37 -0.84 4.83 -8.48
N ALA A 38 -1.89 4.28 -7.86
CA ALA A 38 -3.22 4.26 -8.46
C ALA A 38 -3.81 5.67 -8.68
N LEU A 39 -3.58 6.59 -7.73
CA LEU A 39 -4.02 7.98 -7.87
C LEU A 39 -3.27 8.70 -9.01
N LEU A 40 -1.97 8.46 -9.15
CA LEU A 40 -1.16 9.01 -10.24
C LEU A 40 -1.61 8.47 -11.60
N ASP A 41 -1.94 7.17 -11.69
CA ASP A 41 -2.51 6.59 -12.91
C ASP A 41 -3.85 7.25 -13.28
N ALA A 42 -4.73 7.46 -12.29
CA ALA A 42 -6.01 8.12 -12.50
C ALA A 42 -5.86 9.60 -12.89
N GLU A 43 -4.84 10.28 -12.37
CA GLU A 43 -4.51 11.65 -12.79
C GLU A 43 -4.00 11.68 -14.23
N ALA A 44 -3.13 10.74 -14.62
CA ALA A 44 -2.64 10.62 -15.98
C ALA A 44 -3.79 10.40 -16.98
N ASP A 45 -4.78 9.60 -16.62
CA ASP A 45 -5.98 9.38 -17.45
C ASP A 45 -6.79 10.67 -17.65
N LYS A 46 -6.95 11.46 -16.60
CA LYS A 46 -7.64 12.76 -16.67
C LYS A 46 -6.89 13.76 -17.54
N LEU A 47 -5.56 13.79 -17.43
CA LEU A 47 -4.71 14.68 -18.21
C LEU A 47 -4.69 14.29 -19.69
N CYS A 48 -4.56 13.00 -19.99
CA CYS A 48 -4.48 12.52 -21.37
C CYS A 48 -5.87 12.38 -22.04
N GLN A 49 -6.96 12.43 -21.26
CA GLN A 49 -8.34 12.12 -21.68
C GLN A 49 -8.47 10.73 -22.33
N THR A 50 -7.65 9.79 -21.87
CA THR A 50 -7.64 8.42 -22.37
C THR A 50 -7.02 7.50 -21.34
N SER A 51 -7.51 6.27 -21.27
CA SER A 51 -6.96 5.23 -20.39
C SER A 51 -5.72 4.55 -20.98
N LYS A 52 -5.00 3.79 -20.15
CA LYS A 52 -3.79 3.09 -20.57
C LYS A 52 -4.08 2.12 -21.74
N TYR A 53 -3.32 2.29 -22.84
CA TYR A 53 -3.43 1.52 -24.09
C TYR A 53 -4.74 1.71 -24.87
N GLU A 54 -5.63 2.59 -24.43
CA GLU A 54 -6.82 2.92 -25.19
C GLU A 54 -6.45 3.70 -26.45
N ARG A 55 -7.08 3.32 -27.57
CA ARG A 55 -6.95 4.04 -28.82
C ARG A 55 -8.03 5.09 -28.92
N ASN A 56 -7.74 6.27 -28.38
CA ASN A 56 -8.57 7.44 -28.55
C ASN A 56 -7.91 8.44 -29.53
N PRO A 57 -8.56 8.81 -30.65
CA PRO A 57 -8.08 9.87 -31.54
C PRO A 57 -8.09 11.26 -30.88
N ASP A 58 -8.96 11.49 -29.90
CA ASP A 58 -9.13 12.77 -29.21
C ASP A 58 -8.19 12.92 -28.00
N ARG A 59 -7.26 11.98 -27.78
CA ARG A 59 -6.32 12.07 -26.66
C ARG A 59 -5.46 13.33 -26.77
N VAL A 60 -5.25 13.99 -25.63
CA VAL A 60 -4.50 15.26 -25.57
C VAL A 60 -3.00 15.03 -25.59
N ASP A 61 -2.52 13.93 -24.99
CA ASP A 61 -1.09 13.60 -24.92
C ASP A 61 -0.87 12.09 -24.72
N THR A 62 0.38 11.70 -24.45
CA THR A 62 0.86 10.33 -24.22
C THR A 62 1.48 10.18 -22.84
N ARG A 63 1.39 8.96 -22.27
CA ARG A 63 1.99 8.65 -20.97
C ARG A 63 3.51 8.55 -21.07
N ALA A 64 4.24 9.29 -20.23
CA ALA A 64 5.70 9.34 -20.18
C ALA A 64 6.35 8.15 -19.43
N GLY A 65 5.85 6.92 -19.61
CA GLY A 65 6.43 5.72 -19.02
C GLY A 65 6.41 5.70 -17.48
N SER A 66 7.45 5.08 -16.87
CA SER A 66 7.60 4.92 -15.42
C SER A 66 8.85 5.64 -14.89
N CYS A 67 8.78 6.16 -13.67
CA CYS A 67 9.91 6.77 -12.96
C CYS A 67 10.08 6.11 -11.59
N SER A 68 11.28 5.60 -11.29
CA SER A 68 11.61 5.02 -9.99
C SER A 68 11.76 6.13 -8.94
N ARG A 69 11.06 5.98 -7.80
CA ARG A 69 11.08 6.93 -6.67
C ARG A 69 10.99 6.18 -5.35
N SER A 70 11.48 6.79 -4.28
CA SER A 70 11.35 6.28 -2.91
C SER A 70 10.44 7.20 -2.10
N PHE A 71 9.51 6.64 -1.35
CA PHE A 71 8.68 7.39 -0.41
C PHE A 71 9.22 7.25 1.02
N GLU A 72 9.50 8.38 1.65
CA GLU A 72 9.79 8.43 3.07
C GLU A 72 8.48 8.73 3.81
N THR A 73 7.98 7.75 4.56
CA THR A 73 6.76 7.88 5.36
C THR A 73 7.10 7.67 6.83
N LYS A 74 6.57 8.52 7.71
CA LYS A 74 6.62 8.30 9.15
C LYS A 74 5.50 7.32 9.49
N VAL A 75 5.86 6.14 9.98
CA VAL A 75 4.93 5.13 10.51
C VAL A 75 5.07 5.06 12.02
#